data_AF-A0A7L3AU36-F1
#
_entry.id   AF-A0A7L3AU36-F1
#
_cell.length_a   1.000
_cell.length_b   1.000
_cell.length_c   1.000
_cell.angle_alpha   90.00
_cell.angle_beta   90.00
_cell.angle_gamma   90.00
#
_symmetry.space_group_name_H-M   'P 1'
#
loop_
_entity.id
_entity.type
_entity.pdbx_description
1 polymer ?
#
loop_
_entity_poly.entity_id
_entity_poly.type
_entity_poly.pdbx_seq_one_letter_code
_entity_poly.pdbx_strand_id
1 'polypeptide(L)'
;RASGSFDLEVENVYIKINLKLGSDTSGKPTIDASDCSTRISKVRVHFSGRFGWIYNLFHSAVESRFRKILESKVCDSAVTSVRRELQPYLQTLPVTARIDSVAGIDYSLVAPPTATARSLDVALKGEFFSLANRSSVPFFPPALGLPPDHDRMVYFGVSSYFFNTAGFTYHAARALVFEITNSMIPKGFDFHLNTSTFSAFIPQLEKLYPNMQMKFRLSAPSAPFLNIGPGGLSLRPVVDIQAYAILPNSSLAPLFLLSLTGNVSAVIDVRSGHIVGNLTVGRYR
;
A
#
# COMPACT_ATOMS: atom_id res chain seq x y z
N ARG A 1 -33.32 7.62 59.81
CA ARG A 1 -32.60 7.53 58.52
C ARG A 1 -32.96 6.19 57.90
N ALA A 2 -33.47 6.17 56.67
CA ALA A 2 -33.67 4.94 55.91
C ALA A 2 -32.55 4.82 54.87
N SER A 3 -32.09 3.60 54.60
CA SER A 3 -31.08 3.27 53.60
C SER A 3 -31.50 2.02 52.85
N GLY A 4 -31.13 1.91 51.57
CA GLY A 4 -31.42 0.76 50.73
C GLY A 4 -30.68 0.87 49.39
N SER A 5 -30.83 -0.16 48.56
CA SER A 5 -30.31 -0.20 47.18
C SER A 5 -31.46 -0.21 46.17
N PHE A 6 -31.15 0.15 44.93
CA PHE A 6 -32.07 0.02 43.81
C PHE A 6 -31.31 -0.40 42.55
N ASP A 7 -32.02 -1.09 41.67
CA ASP A 7 -31.56 -1.42 40.34
C ASP A 7 -32.29 -0.55 39.33
N LEU A 8 -31.58 -0.12 38.28
CA LEU A 8 -32.12 0.72 37.23
C LEU A 8 -31.85 0.07 35.87
N GLU A 9 -32.91 -0.14 35.11
CA GLU A 9 -32.87 -0.71 33.77
C GLU A 9 -33.27 0.36 32.74
N VAL A 10 -32.44 0.54 31.73
CA VAL A 10 -32.67 1.49 30.63
C VAL A 10 -32.94 0.71 29.35
N GLU A 11 -34.12 0.90 28.77
CA GLU A 11 -34.56 0.17 27.58
C GLU A 11 -34.73 1.09 26.38
N ASN A 12 -34.54 0.52 25.18
CA ASN A 12 -34.74 1.21 23.90
C ASN A 12 -33.91 2.50 23.79
N VAL A 13 -32.59 2.33 23.92
CA VAL A 13 -31.60 3.41 23.73
C VAL A 13 -31.25 3.50 22.25
N TYR A 14 -31.61 4.63 21.63
CA TYR A 14 -31.28 4.93 20.25
C TYR A 14 -30.17 5.96 20.22
N ILE A 15 -29.05 5.64 19.57
CA ILE A 15 -27.89 6.52 19.44
C ILE A 15 -27.66 6.76 17.95
N LYS A 16 -27.59 8.02 17.54
CA LYS A 16 -27.22 8.43 16.19
C LYS A 16 -26.04 9.39 16.28
N ILE A 17 -24.97 9.07 15.57
CA ILE A 17 -23.75 9.88 15.49
C ILE A 17 -23.46 10.11 14.01
N ASN A 18 -23.28 11.38 13.64
CA ASN A 18 -22.83 11.74 12.31
C ASN A 18 -21.32 11.95 12.32
N LEU A 19 -20.61 11.18 11.49
CA LEU A 19 -19.16 11.25 11.38
C LEU A 19 -18.78 12.10 10.17
N LYS A 20 -17.90 13.08 10.40
CA LYS A 20 -17.33 13.90 9.34
C LYS A 20 -15.93 13.41 9.04
N LEU A 21 -15.75 12.87 7.83
CA LEU A 21 -14.46 12.42 7.32
C LEU A 21 -13.75 13.57 6.58
N GLY A 22 -12.43 13.59 6.67
CA GLY A 22 -11.58 14.61 6.07
C GLY A 22 -10.17 14.11 5.80
N SER A 23 -9.31 15.02 5.37
CA SER A 23 -7.87 14.82 5.27
C SER A 23 -7.16 16.05 5.82
N ASP A 24 -6.03 15.85 6.50
CA ASP A 24 -5.17 16.96 6.93
C ASP A 24 -4.10 17.31 5.88
N THR A 25 -3.32 18.35 6.15
CA THR A 25 -2.26 18.83 5.25
C THR A 25 -1.08 17.86 5.12
N SER A 26 -0.98 16.86 5.99
CA SER A 26 0.03 15.80 5.90
C SER A 26 -0.44 14.61 5.04
N GLY A 27 -1.68 14.65 4.54
CA GLY A 27 -2.27 13.57 3.78
C GLY A 27 -2.75 12.40 4.65
N LYS A 28 -2.96 12.60 5.96
CA LYS A 28 -3.61 11.61 6.83
C LYS A 28 -5.12 11.80 6.82
N PRO A 29 -5.91 10.73 7.02
CA PRO A 29 -7.35 10.84 7.19
C PRO A 29 -7.69 11.48 8.55
N THR A 30 -8.76 12.28 8.57
CA THR A 30 -9.33 12.84 9.78
C THR A 30 -10.79 12.44 9.93
N ILE A 31 -11.24 12.34 11.18
CA ILE A 31 -12.60 12.04 11.58
C ILE A 31 -12.99 12.90 12.78
N ASP A 32 -14.22 13.41 12.77
CA ASP A 32 -14.83 14.03 13.93
C ASP A 32 -16.32 13.67 14.00
N ALA A 33 -16.93 13.82 15.18
CA ALA A 33 -18.37 13.72 15.35
C ALA A 33 -18.98 15.11 15.16
N SER A 34 -19.72 15.30 14.05
CA SER A 34 -20.37 16.59 13.75
C SER A 34 -21.68 16.77 14.51
N ASP A 35 -22.35 15.67 14.83
CA ASP A 35 -23.61 15.67 15.55
C ASP A 35 -23.80 14.34 16.30
N CYS A 36 -24.44 14.40 17.46
CA CYS A 36 -24.82 13.23 18.24
C CYS A 36 -26.19 13.45 18.87
N SER A 37 -27.07 12.47 18.72
CA SER A 37 -28.36 12.42 19.41
C SER A 37 -28.54 11.06 20.06
N THR A 38 -28.96 11.07 21.32
CA THR A 38 -29.35 9.87 22.06
C THR A 38 -30.78 10.03 22.55
N ARG A 39 -31.60 8.99 22.39
CA ARG A 39 -32.97 8.95 22.89
C ARG A 39 -33.20 7.68 23.68
N ILE A 40 -33.68 7.83 24.91
CA ILE A 40 -34.04 6.73 25.80
C ILE A 40 -35.55 6.72 25.93
N SER A 41 -36.19 5.60 25.58
CA SER A 41 -37.65 5.56 25.63
C SER A 41 -38.18 5.16 27.00
N LYS A 42 -37.45 4.34 27.77
CA LYS A 42 -37.95 3.80 29.03
C LYS A 42 -36.85 3.60 30.07
N VAL A 43 -37.15 3.98 31.30
CA VAL A 43 -36.32 3.74 32.49
C VAL A 43 -37.18 3.02 33.52
N ARG A 44 -36.76 1.84 33.97
CA ARG A 44 -37.41 1.09 35.05
C ARG A 44 -36.51 1.12 36.28
N VAL A 45 -37.13 1.25 37.45
CA VAL A 45 -36.41 1.21 38.73
C VAL A 45 -37.03 0.18 39.64
N HIS A 46 -36.17 -0.66 40.23
CA HIS A 46 -36.53 -1.64 41.24
C HIS A 46 -35.86 -1.28 42.56
N PHE A 47 -36.64 -0.89 43.56
CA PHE A 47 -36.11 -0.59 44.90
C PHE A 47 -36.18 -1.83 45.79
N SER A 48 -35.10 -2.13 46.50
CA SER A 48 -35.09 -3.18 47.53
C SER A 48 -35.95 -2.75 48.74
N GLY A 49 -36.93 -3.57 49.12
CA GLY A 49 -37.83 -3.32 50.26
C GLY A 49 -39.24 -2.82 49.88
N ARG A 50 -40.03 -2.39 50.89
CA ARG A 50 -41.46 -2.02 50.74
C ARG A 50 -41.67 -0.51 50.67
N PHE A 51 -40.98 0.18 49.77
CA PHE A 51 -41.03 1.65 49.66
C PHE A 51 -41.74 2.13 48.38
N GLY A 52 -42.99 1.70 48.17
CA GLY A 52 -43.77 2.04 46.96
C GLY A 52 -43.93 3.55 46.69
N TRP A 53 -43.86 4.40 47.72
CA TRP A 53 -43.89 5.86 47.56
C TRP A 53 -42.66 6.42 46.83
N ILE A 54 -41.49 5.76 46.95
CA ILE A 54 -40.24 6.19 46.31
C ILE A 54 -40.29 5.94 44.80
N TYR A 55 -40.99 4.88 44.37
CA TYR A 55 -41.22 4.61 42.94
C TYR A 55 -41.96 5.77 42.26
N ASN A 56 -43.06 6.22 42.86
CA ASN A 56 -43.83 7.36 42.35
C ASN A 56 -43.02 8.67 42.39
N LEU A 57 -42.18 8.87 43.42
CA LEU A 57 -41.27 10.02 43.49
C LEU A 57 -40.23 9.99 42.35
N PHE A 58 -39.65 8.83 42.06
CA PHE A 58 -38.69 8.69 40.98
C PHE A 58 -39.32 9.05 39.62
N HIS A 59 -40.48 8.47 39.30
CA HIS A 59 -41.16 8.73 38.03
C HIS A 59 -41.60 10.20 37.88
N SER A 60 -42.10 10.81 38.94
CA SER A 60 -42.60 12.19 38.88
C SER A 60 -41.50 13.25 38.89
N ALA A 61 -40.40 13.04 39.62
CA ALA A 61 -39.41 14.09 39.88
C ALA A 61 -38.01 13.80 39.31
N VAL A 62 -37.64 12.53 39.10
CA VAL A 62 -36.25 12.14 38.80
C VAL A 62 -36.10 11.64 37.37
N GLU A 63 -37.01 10.80 36.88
CA GLU A 63 -36.85 10.05 35.63
C GLU A 63 -36.51 10.96 34.43
N SER A 64 -37.27 12.03 34.21
CA SER A 64 -37.04 12.95 33.08
C SER A 64 -35.67 13.63 33.14
N ARG A 65 -35.22 14.02 34.35
CA ARG A 65 -33.92 14.64 34.56
C ARG A 65 -32.80 13.63 34.41
N PHE A 66 -32.95 12.45 34.99
CA PHE A 66 -32.02 11.33 34.85
C PHE A 66 -31.84 10.96 33.38
N ARG A 67 -32.94 10.80 32.64
CA ARG A 67 -32.93 10.49 31.20
C ARG A 67 -32.13 11.51 30.41
N LYS A 68 -32.42 12.80 30.57
CA LYS A 68 -31.70 13.88 29.86
C LYS A 68 -30.20 13.88 30.17
N ILE A 69 -29.84 13.65 31.44
CA ILE A 69 -28.43 13.57 31.85
C ILE A 69 -27.77 12.34 31.20
N LEU A 70 -28.43 11.19 31.22
CA LEU A 70 -27.89 9.96 30.64
C LEU A 70 -27.74 10.06 29.12
N GLU A 71 -28.74 10.58 28.41
CA GLU A 71 -28.68 10.86 26.96
C GLU A 71 -27.48 11.78 26.62
N SER A 72 -27.29 12.85 27.39
CA SER A 72 -26.12 13.74 27.23
C SER A 72 -24.81 13.01 27.49
N LYS A 73 -24.73 12.20 28.55
CA LYS A 73 -23.50 11.47 28.91
C LYS A 73 -23.13 10.39 27.89
N VAL A 74 -24.12 9.72 27.30
CA VAL A 74 -23.89 8.77 26.20
C VAL A 74 -23.27 9.50 25.00
N CYS A 75 -23.82 10.66 24.61
CA CYS A 75 -23.23 11.45 23.52
C CYS A 75 -21.84 11.99 23.86
N ASP A 76 -21.61 12.52 25.05
CA ASP A 76 -20.28 12.96 25.51
C ASP A 76 -19.26 11.83 25.38
N SER A 77 -19.63 10.62 25.81
CA SER A 77 -18.78 9.43 25.75
C SER A 77 -18.49 9.03 24.30
N ALA A 78 -19.50 9.02 23.44
CA ALA A 78 -19.34 8.66 22.04
C ALA A 78 -18.44 9.64 21.28
N VAL A 79 -18.69 10.95 21.42
CA VAL A 79 -17.86 12.02 20.82
C VAL A 79 -16.43 11.95 21.36
N THR A 80 -16.27 11.69 22.66
CA THR A 80 -14.94 11.51 23.27
C THR A 80 -14.22 10.32 22.68
N SER A 81 -14.91 9.19 22.48
CA SER A 81 -14.33 7.97 21.88
C SER A 81 -13.90 8.20 20.43
N VAL A 82 -14.73 8.91 19.63
CA VAL A 82 -14.36 9.31 18.26
C VAL A 82 -13.05 10.11 18.25
N ARG A 83 -12.93 11.10 19.14
CA ARG A 83 -11.78 12.00 19.17
C ARG A 83 -10.53 11.39 19.80
N ARG A 84 -10.67 10.53 20.81
CA ARG A 84 -9.55 9.99 21.59
C ARG A 84 -9.10 8.60 21.16
N GLU A 85 -9.94 7.86 20.45
CA GLU A 85 -9.62 6.50 20.02
C GLU A 85 -9.66 6.38 18.50
N LEU A 86 -10.81 6.70 17.88
CA LEU A 86 -10.99 6.49 16.44
C LEU A 86 -10.10 7.41 15.58
N GLN A 87 -10.01 8.70 15.92
CA GLN A 87 -9.15 9.65 15.23
C GLN A 87 -7.67 9.25 15.31
N PRO A 88 -7.07 8.96 16.49
CA PRO A 88 -5.72 8.42 16.58
C PRO A 88 -5.53 7.09 15.84
N TYR A 89 -6.53 6.20 15.87
CA TYR A 89 -6.47 4.94 15.13
C TYR A 89 -6.37 5.16 13.62
N LEU A 90 -7.20 6.03 13.04
CA LEU A 90 -7.10 6.36 11.61
C LEU A 90 -5.76 7.02 11.25
N GLN A 91 -5.20 7.78 12.19
CA GLN A 91 -3.88 8.40 12.05
C GLN A 91 -2.72 7.39 12.10
N THR A 92 -2.96 6.11 12.42
CA THR A 92 -1.94 5.05 12.28
C THR A 92 -1.69 4.64 10.83
N LEU A 93 -2.61 4.97 9.91
CA LEU A 93 -2.43 4.66 8.50
C LEU A 93 -1.14 5.32 7.97
N PRO A 94 -0.30 4.56 7.25
CA PRO A 94 0.97 5.07 6.78
C PRO A 94 0.73 6.07 5.65
N VAL A 95 1.27 7.28 5.80
CA VAL A 95 1.36 8.25 4.68
C VAL A 95 2.54 7.89 3.79
N THR A 96 3.62 7.40 4.37
CA THR A 96 4.74 6.85 3.62
C THR A 96 5.14 5.50 4.19
N ALA A 97 5.54 4.58 3.32
CA ALA A 97 6.06 3.27 3.69
C ALA A 97 7.41 3.06 3.02
N ARG A 98 8.44 2.75 3.80
CA ARG A 98 9.76 2.41 3.25
C ARG A 98 9.73 0.99 2.71
N ILE A 99 10.26 0.79 1.50
CA ILE A 99 10.34 -0.53 0.87
C ILE A 99 11.73 -1.13 1.06
N ASP A 100 12.78 -0.37 0.74
CA ASP A 100 14.16 -0.81 0.88
C ASP A 100 15.12 0.37 1.11
N SER A 101 16.40 0.23 0.73
CA SER A 101 17.40 1.30 0.81
C SER A 101 17.29 2.35 -0.29
N VAL A 102 16.50 2.11 -1.33
CA VAL A 102 16.36 2.95 -2.53
C VAL A 102 15.04 3.71 -2.50
N ALA A 103 13.94 3.02 -2.23
CA ALA A 103 12.60 3.55 -2.47
C ALA A 103 11.67 3.46 -1.24
N GLY A 104 10.73 4.40 -1.21
CA GLY A 104 9.52 4.33 -0.39
C GLY A 104 8.28 4.56 -1.26
N ILE A 105 7.11 4.34 -0.68
CA ILE A 105 5.81 4.59 -1.30
C ILE A 105 5.10 5.71 -0.53
N ASP A 106 4.51 6.65 -1.26
CA ASP A 106 3.65 7.71 -0.78
C ASP A 106 2.17 7.27 -0.93
N TYR A 107 1.52 7.07 0.21
CA TYR A 107 0.12 6.74 0.40
C TYR A 107 -0.67 7.92 0.99
N SER A 108 -0.18 9.16 0.88
CA SER A 108 -0.95 10.34 1.28
C SER A 108 -2.33 10.36 0.60
N LEU A 109 -3.34 10.80 1.35
CA LEU A 109 -4.65 11.11 0.79
C LEU A 109 -4.50 12.30 -0.16
N VAL A 110 -4.98 12.15 -1.40
CA VAL A 110 -5.01 13.22 -2.40
C VAL A 110 -6.30 14.05 -2.34
N ALA A 111 -7.30 13.54 -1.63
CA ALA A 111 -8.56 14.20 -1.35
C ALA A 111 -9.18 13.62 -0.06
N PRO A 112 -10.11 14.35 0.60
CA PRO A 112 -10.93 13.80 1.66
C PRO A 112 -11.67 12.52 1.24
N PRO A 113 -11.89 11.55 2.16
CA PRO A 113 -12.72 10.38 1.87
C PRO A 113 -14.11 10.77 1.39
N THR A 114 -14.57 10.14 0.31
CA THR A 114 -15.86 10.46 -0.33
C THR A 114 -16.87 9.37 -0.01
N ALA A 115 -17.92 9.72 0.73
CA ALA A 115 -19.02 8.81 1.02
C ALA A 115 -20.07 8.88 -0.10
N THR A 116 -20.41 7.73 -0.67
CA THR A 116 -21.52 7.56 -1.62
C THR A 116 -22.66 6.81 -0.95
N ALA A 117 -23.76 6.57 -1.68
CA ALA A 117 -24.86 5.73 -1.17
C ALA A 117 -24.45 4.27 -0.92
N ARG A 118 -23.32 3.80 -1.48
CA ARG A 118 -22.92 2.38 -1.46
C ARG A 118 -21.46 2.13 -1.08
N SER A 119 -20.61 3.16 -1.06
CA SER A 119 -19.18 3.03 -0.82
C SER A 119 -18.62 4.20 -0.01
N LEU A 120 -17.45 3.98 0.57
CA LEU A 120 -16.58 5.03 1.09
C LEU A 120 -15.26 4.97 0.33
N ASP A 121 -15.04 5.95 -0.54
CA ASP A 121 -13.91 5.96 -1.45
C ASP A 121 -12.75 6.76 -0.84
N VAL A 122 -11.57 6.15 -0.74
CA VAL A 122 -10.36 6.76 -0.21
C VAL A 122 -9.31 6.83 -1.32
N ALA A 123 -9.06 8.03 -1.83
CA ALA A 123 -8.08 8.26 -2.88
C ALA A 123 -6.68 8.47 -2.28
N LEU A 124 -5.78 7.55 -2.58
CA LEU A 124 -4.37 7.61 -2.16
C LEU A 124 -3.47 7.98 -3.35
N LYS A 125 -2.33 8.62 -3.05
CA LYS A 125 -1.37 9.04 -4.09
C LYS A 125 -0.73 7.85 -4.81
N GLY A 126 -0.33 6.81 -4.08
CA GLY A 126 0.15 5.55 -4.65
C GLY A 126 1.37 5.72 -5.55
N GLU A 127 2.42 6.36 -5.04
CA GLU A 127 3.60 6.75 -5.82
C GLU A 127 4.89 6.28 -5.16
N PHE A 128 5.77 5.62 -5.90
CA PHE A 128 7.13 5.37 -5.44
C PHE A 128 7.97 6.63 -5.52
N PHE A 129 8.78 6.86 -4.48
CA PHE A 129 9.75 7.95 -4.43
C PHE A 129 11.12 7.43 -3.99
N SER A 130 12.18 8.07 -4.47
CA SER A 130 13.55 7.78 -4.03
C SER A 130 13.81 8.38 -2.65
N LEU A 131 14.43 7.59 -1.78
CA LEU A 131 14.87 8.03 -0.45
C LEU A 131 16.05 9.02 -0.52
N ALA A 132 16.85 8.97 -1.60
CA ALA A 132 18.00 9.84 -1.78
C ALA A 132 17.62 11.20 -2.36
N ASN A 133 16.67 11.25 -3.30
CA ASN A 133 16.19 12.48 -3.90
C ASN A 133 14.74 12.35 -4.36
N ARG A 134 13.82 13.11 -3.76
CA ARG A 134 12.43 13.14 -4.19
C ARG A 134 12.28 14.00 -5.44
N SER A 135 12.11 13.36 -6.59
CA SER A 135 11.78 14.01 -7.87
C SER A 135 10.35 13.72 -8.28
N SER A 136 9.71 14.66 -8.98
CA SER A 136 8.44 14.38 -9.65
C SER A 136 8.62 13.36 -10.77
N VAL A 137 7.58 12.58 -11.02
CA VAL A 137 7.53 11.65 -12.15
C VAL A 137 6.96 12.34 -13.39
N PRO A 138 7.44 12.02 -14.61
CA PRO A 138 7.07 12.73 -15.84
C PRO A 138 5.78 12.22 -16.49
N PHE A 139 4.88 11.59 -15.74
CA PHE A 139 3.63 11.02 -16.24
C PHE A 139 2.54 11.12 -15.16
N PHE A 140 1.27 10.93 -15.54
CA PHE A 140 0.12 11.12 -14.67
C PHE A 140 -0.64 9.81 -14.44
N PRO A 141 -1.34 9.67 -13.30
CA PRO A 141 -2.17 8.51 -13.05
C PRO A 141 -3.37 8.46 -14.01
N PRO A 142 -3.70 7.28 -14.57
CA PRO A 142 -4.94 7.12 -15.31
C PRO A 142 -6.14 7.15 -14.36
N ALA A 143 -7.31 7.51 -14.88
CA ALA A 143 -8.56 7.35 -14.14
C ALA A 143 -8.77 5.88 -13.79
N LEU A 144 -9.15 5.63 -12.54
CA LEU A 144 -9.35 4.29 -12.02
C LEU A 144 -10.79 4.13 -11.55
N GLY A 145 -11.50 3.19 -12.16
CA GLY A 145 -12.84 2.77 -11.74
C GLY A 145 -12.75 1.46 -10.98
N LEU A 146 -13.44 1.38 -9.84
CA LEU A 146 -13.66 0.12 -9.13
C LEU A 146 -14.98 -0.50 -9.61
N PRO A 147 -15.09 -1.84 -9.65
CA PRO A 147 -16.34 -2.50 -9.97
C PRO A 147 -17.42 -2.14 -8.93
N PRO A 148 -18.70 -2.12 -9.32
CA PRO A 148 -19.81 -1.82 -8.41
C PRO A 148 -20.13 -2.99 -7.44
N ASP A 149 -19.24 -3.98 -7.34
CA ASP A 149 -19.45 -5.19 -6.57
C ASP A 149 -19.39 -4.91 -5.06
N HIS A 150 -20.15 -5.68 -4.29
CA HIS A 150 -20.28 -5.51 -2.83
C HIS A 150 -20.00 -6.80 -2.05
N ASP A 151 -19.35 -7.77 -2.70
CA ASP A 151 -19.08 -9.11 -2.15
C ASP A 151 -17.89 -9.14 -1.17
N ARG A 152 -17.20 -8.02 -0.97
CA ARG A 152 -16.03 -7.87 -0.11
C ARG A 152 -16.13 -6.58 0.70
N MET A 153 -15.49 -6.56 1.87
CA MET A 153 -15.47 -5.38 2.76
C MET A 153 -14.67 -4.21 2.17
N VAL A 154 -13.61 -4.49 1.41
CA VAL A 154 -12.69 -3.49 0.86
C VAL A 154 -12.24 -3.92 -0.53
N TYR A 155 -12.11 -2.93 -1.43
CA TYR A 155 -11.52 -3.10 -2.76
C TYR A 155 -10.32 -2.18 -2.90
N PHE A 156 -9.22 -2.71 -3.42
CA PHE A 156 -8.03 -1.93 -3.74
C PHE A 156 -7.92 -1.76 -5.24
N GLY A 157 -7.95 -0.50 -5.68
CA GLY A 157 -7.63 -0.13 -7.05
C GLY A 157 -6.16 0.25 -7.13
N VAL A 158 -5.39 -0.42 -7.99
CA VAL A 158 -4.00 -0.08 -8.26
C VAL A 158 -3.84 0.20 -9.75
N SER A 159 -3.42 1.42 -10.09
CA SER A 159 -3.23 1.85 -11.48
C SER A 159 -1.84 1.47 -12.00
N SER A 160 -1.66 1.48 -13.33
CA SER A 160 -0.35 1.27 -13.96
C SER A 160 0.69 2.30 -13.49
N TYR A 161 0.23 3.51 -13.13
CA TYR A 161 1.02 4.57 -12.53
C TYR A 161 1.85 4.08 -11.33
N PHE A 162 1.21 3.40 -10.38
CA PHE A 162 1.89 2.88 -9.19
C PHE A 162 3.12 2.04 -9.56
N PHE A 163 2.96 1.09 -10.48
CA PHE A 163 4.06 0.22 -10.92
C PHE A 163 5.11 0.97 -11.75
N ASN A 164 4.70 1.91 -12.59
CA ASN A 164 5.60 2.69 -13.43
C ASN A 164 6.46 3.67 -12.63
N THR A 165 5.92 4.26 -11.54
CA THR A 165 6.72 5.08 -10.61
C THR A 165 7.80 4.25 -9.92
N ALA A 166 7.54 2.96 -9.63
CA ALA A 166 8.55 2.05 -9.10
C ALA A 166 9.69 1.83 -10.12
N GLY A 167 9.33 1.45 -11.35
CA GLY A 167 10.29 1.26 -12.44
C GLY A 167 11.16 2.50 -12.68
N PHE A 168 10.54 3.68 -12.67
CA PHE A 168 11.23 4.97 -12.78
C PHE A 168 12.19 5.21 -11.61
N THR A 169 11.73 5.01 -10.36
CA THR A 169 12.53 5.24 -9.16
C THR A 169 13.78 4.37 -9.11
N TYR A 170 13.65 3.06 -9.35
CA TYR A 170 14.78 2.13 -9.36
C TYR A 170 15.73 2.36 -10.53
N HIS A 171 15.20 2.74 -11.70
CA HIS A 171 16.03 3.09 -12.87
C HIS A 171 16.85 4.36 -12.62
N ALA A 172 16.22 5.43 -12.12
CA ALA A 172 16.89 6.69 -11.79
C ALA A 172 17.98 6.52 -10.71
N ALA A 173 17.76 5.60 -9.77
CA ALA A 173 18.74 5.22 -8.75
C ALA A 173 19.88 4.33 -9.28
N ARG A 174 19.88 3.96 -10.58
CA ARG A 174 20.81 3.00 -11.19
C ARG A 174 20.85 1.64 -10.48
N ALA A 175 19.75 1.25 -9.85
CA ALA A 175 19.64 -0.01 -9.12
C ALA A 175 19.37 -1.21 -10.05
N LEU A 176 18.91 -0.97 -11.28
CA LEU A 176 18.62 -2.00 -12.29
C LEU A 176 19.89 -2.41 -13.06
N VAL A 177 20.92 -2.84 -12.32
CA VAL A 177 22.21 -3.31 -12.87
C VAL A 177 22.56 -4.66 -12.25
N PHE A 178 22.97 -5.61 -13.07
CA PHE A 178 23.40 -6.94 -12.63
C PHE A 178 24.66 -7.37 -13.36
N GLU A 179 25.63 -7.96 -12.65
CA GLU A 179 26.83 -8.50 -13.27
C GLU A 179 26.81 -10.02 -13.23
N ILE A 180 27.06 -10.67 -14.38
CA ILE A 180 27.23 -12.12 -14.50
C ILE A 180 28.71 -12.41 -14.69
N THR A 181 29.25 -13.24 -13.81
CA THR A 181 30.64 -13.72 -13.87
C THR A 181 30.67 -15.23 -14.07
N ASN A 182 31.83 -15.76 -14.46
CA ASN A 182 32.00 -17.20 -14.64
C ASN A 182 31.67 -18.02 -13.38
N SER A 183 31.87 -17.46 -12.18
CA SER A 183 31.57 -18.13 -10.91
C SER A 183 30.08 -18.35 -10.63
N MET A 184 29.20 -17.66 -11.37
CA MET A 184 27.74 -17.84 -11.27
C MET A 184 27.23 -18.98 -12.16
N ILE A 185 28.07 -19.52 -13.05
CA ILE A 185 27.71 -20.65 -13.90
C ILE A 185 27.83 -21.94 -13.08
N PRO A 186 26.78 -22.78 -13.00
CA PRO A 186 26.86 -24.03 -12.24
C PRO A 186 27.92 -24.97 -12.80
N LYS A 187 28.68 -25.63 -11.91
CA LYS A 187 29.86 -26.44 -12.26
C LYS A 187 29.59 -27.65 -13.20
N GLY A 188 28.33 -28.00 -13.43
CA GLY A 188 27.92 -29.09 -14.33
C GLY A 188 27.65 -28.67 -15.77
N PHE A 189 27.83 -27.39 -16.11
CA PHE A 189 27.70 -26.90 -17.48
C PHE A 189 29.09 -26.75 -18.12
N ASP A 190 29.25 -27.29 -19.32
CA ASP A 190 30.48 -27.14 -20.13
C ASP A 190 30.65 -25.75 -20.74
N PHE A 191 29.76 -24.81 -20.39
CA PHE A 191 29.82 -23.43 -20.84
C PHE A 191 30.55 -22.57 -19.82
N HIS A 192 31.65 -21.96 -20.23
CA HIS A 192 32.39 -21.02 -19.39
C HIS A 192 32.36 -19.62 -19.99
N LEU A 193 32.31 -18.61 -19.12
CA LEU A 193 32.35 -17.21 -19.48
C LEU A 193 33.79 -16.78 -19.72
N ASN A 194 34.40 -17.28 -20.80
CA ASN A 194 35.75 -16.93 -21.25
C ASN A 194 35.82 -16.84 -22.78
N THR A 195 36.86 -16.18 -23.28
CA THR A 195 37.03 -15.89 -24.71
C THR A 195 37.19 -17.14 -25.56
N SER A 196 37.80 -18.19 -25.01
CA SER A 196 38.07 -19.44 -25.71
C SER A 196 36.80 -20.27 -25.93
N THR A 197 35.86 -20.23 -24.98
CA THR A 197 34.53 -20.83 -25.15
C THR A 197 33.71 -20.00 -26.15
N PHE A 198 33.77 -18.67 -26.03
CA PHE A 198 33.02 -17.77 -26.91
C PHE A 198 33.57 -17.69 -28.34
N SER A 199 34.80 -18.14 -28.59
CA SER A 199 35.39 -18.13 -29.93
C SER A 199 34.69 -19.07 -30.90
N ALA A 200 33.91 -20.04 -30.40
CA ALA A 200 33.01 -20.85 -31.21
C ALA A 200 31.92 -20.01 -31.92
N PHE A 201 31.53 -18.87 -31.32
CA PHE A 201 30.53 -17.95 -31.87
C PHE A 201 31.17 -16.70 -32.49
N ILE A 202 32.22 -16.17 -31.86
CA ILE A 202 32.93 -14.96 -32.28
C ILE A 202 34.44 -15.24 -32.31
N PRO A 203 34.99 -15.80 -33.39
CA PRO A 203 36.39 -16.25 -33.46
C PRO A 203 37.43 -15.15 -33.20
N GLN A 204 37.07 -13.88 -33.38
CA GLN A 204 37.97 -12.74 -33.14
C GLN A 204 38.30 -12.54 -31.66
N LEU A 205 37.46 -13.03 -30.73
CA LEU A 205 37.68 -12.86 -29.30
C LEU A 205 38.96 -13.57 -28.84
N GLU A 206 39.18 -14.81 -29.24
CA GLU A 206 40.38 -15.55 -28.87
C GLU A 206 41.64 -15.01 -29.54
N LYS A 207 41.51 -14.41 -30.73
CA LYS A 207 42.66 -13.77 -31.42
C LYS A 207 43.14 -12.50 -30.71
N LEU A 208 42.21 -11.68 -30.22
CA LEU A 208 42.52 -10.38 -29.60
C LEU A 208 42.74 -10.49 -28.09
N TYR A 209 42.04 -11.40 -27.43
CA TYR A 209 42.04 -11.58 -25.98
C TYR A 209 42.16 -13.07 -25.63
N PRO A 210 43.31 -13.72 -25.89
CA PRO A 210 43.45 -15.17 -25.75
C PRO A 210 43.30 -15.64 -24.29
N ASN A 211 42.51 -16.69 -24.07
CA ASN A 211 42.25 -17.31 -22.76
C ASN A 211 41.83 -16.33 -21.63
N MET A 212 41.11 -15.25 -21.95
CA MET A 212 40.68 -14.26 -20.95
C MET A 212 39.32 -14.62 -20.35
N GLN A 213 39.16 -14.36 -19.06
CA GLN A 213 37.86 -14.43 -18.40
C GLN A 213 36.96 -13.29 -18.90
N MET A 214 35.67 -13.57 -19.01
CA MET A 214 34.68 -12.59 -19.41
C MET A 214 33.72 -12.27 -18.26
N LYS A 215 33.08 -11.11 -18.34
CA LYS A 215 31.89 -10.78 -17.55
C LYS A 215 30.84 -10.09 -18.41
N PHE A 216 29.58 -10.30 -18.06
CA PHE A 216 28.47 -9.53 -18.62
C PHE A 216 27.95 -8.54 -17.61
N ARG A 217 27.74 -7.30 -18.04
CA ARG A 217 27.03 -6.29 -17.27
C ARG A 217 25.68 -6.05 -17.94
N LEU A 218 24.63 -6.40 -17.22
CA LEU A 218 23.24 -6.18 -17.62
C LEU A 218 22.77 -4.87 -17.00
N SER A 219 22.09 -4.04 -17.78
CA SER A 219 21.49 -2.80 -17.31
C SER A 219 20.22 -2.46 -18.09
N ALA A 220 19.28 -1.81 -17.43
CA ALA A 220 18.12 -1.24 -18.12
C ALA A 220 18.48 0.14 -18.71
N PRO A 221 18.48 0.32 -20.05
CA PRO A 221 18.79 1.62 -20.65
C PRO A 221 17.70 2.68 -20.37
N SER A 222 16.46 2.23 -20.13
CA SER A 222 15.33 3.08 -19.75
C SER A 222 14.51 2.43 -18.64
N ALA A 223 13.68 3.22 -17.96
CA ALA A 223 12.79 2.71 -16.92
C ALA A 223 11.78 1.70 -17.52
N PRO A 224 11.62 0.51 -16.92
CA PRO A 224 10.67 -0.48 -17.39
C PRO A 224 9.23 0.05 -17.25
N PHE A 225 8.43 -0.11 -18.30
CA PHE A 225 7.06 0.39 -18.35
C PHE A 225 6.05 -0.77 -18.42
N LEU A 226 5.17 -0.81 -17.43
CA LEU A 226 4.10 -1.78 -17.26
C LEU A 226 2.76 -1.18 -17.73
N ASN A 227 2.00 -2.00 -18.45
CA ASN A 227 0.64 -1.68 -18.87
C ASN A 227 -0.37 -2.66 -18.26
N ILE A 228 -1.49 -2.12 -17.77
CA ILE A 228 -2.64 -2.88 -17.25
C ILE A 228 -3.76 -2.75 -18.27
N GLY A 229 -4.18 -3.87 -18.86
CA GLY A 229 -5.29 -3.91 -19.80
C GLY A 229 -6.23 -5.10 -19.56
N PRO A 230 -7.28 -5.27 -20.38
CA PRO A 230 -8.23 -6.38 -20.24
C PRO A 230 -7.59 -7.77 -20.31
N GLY A 231 -6.46 -7.90 -21.01
CA GLY A 231 -5.67 -9.13 -21.08
C GLY A 231 -4.69 -9.35 -19.92
N GLY A 232 -4.78 -8.54 -18.86
CA GLY A 232 -3.89 -8.58 -17.71
C GLY A 232 -2.70 -7.62 -17.80
N LEU A 233 -1.62 -7.99 -17.11
CA LEU A 233 -0.41 -7.19 -16.98
C LEU A 233 0.59 -7.52 -18.08
N SER A 234 1.08 -6.49 -18.77
CA SER A 234 2.08 -6.63 -19.81
C SER A 234 3.27 -5.70 -19.56
N LEU A 235 4.47 -6.26 -19.69
CA LEU A 235 5.73 -5.55 -19.53
C LEU A 235 6.66 -5.94 -20.68
N ARG A 236 7.37 -4.96 -21.25
CA ARG A 236 8.39 -5.19 -22.30
C ARG A 236 9.69 -4.50 -21.90
N PRO A 237 10.50 -5.11 -21.02
CA PRO A 237 11.75 -4.50 -20.62
C PRO A 237 12.75 -4.57 -21.76
N VAL A 238 13.56 -3.51 -21.88
CA VAL A 238 14.78 -3.50 -22.68
C VAL A 238 15.93 -3.73 -21.71
N VAL A 239 16.86 -4.63 -22.06
CA VAL A 239 18.04 -4.93 -21.25
C VAL A 239 19.27 -4.89 -22.13
N ASP A 240 20.19 -3.99 -21.82
CA ASP A 240 21.49 -3.92 -22.46
C ASP A 240 22.46 -4.86 -21.74
N ILE A 241 23.15 -5.71 -22.50
CA ILE A 241 24.16 -6.65 -22.04
C ILE A 241 25.49 -6.25 -22.66
N GLN A 242 26.35 -5.65 -21.84
CA GLN A 242 27.72 -5.32 -22.24
C GLN A 242 28.65 -6.45 -21.83
N ALA A 243 29.36 -7.01 -22.81
CA ALA A 243 30.41 -8.00 -22.61
C ALA A 243 31.77 -7.32 -22.39
N TYR A 244 32.53 -7.85 -21.44
CA TYR A 244 33.90 -7.42 -21.18
C TYR A 244 34.85 -8.63 -21.11
N ALA A 245 36.07 -8.48 -21.60
CA ALA A 245 37.19 -9.31 -21.22
C ALA A 245 37.88 -8.69 -19.99
N ILE A 246 38.27 -9.52 -19.04
CA ILE A 246 39.01 -9.14 -17.85
C ILE A 246 40.49 -9.33 -18.17
N LEU A 247 41.21 -8.23 -18.30
CA LEU A 247 42.64 -8.23 -18.61
C LEU A 247 43.48 -8.63 -17.38
N PRO A 248 44.76 -9.02 -17.55
CA PRO A 248 45.62 -9.45 -16.43
C PRO A 248 45.82 -8.38 -15.34
N ASN A 249 45.70 -7.10 -15.70
CA ASN A 249 45.73 -5.96 -14.78
C ASN A 249 44.36 -5.68 -14.12
N SER A 250 43.39 -6.58 -14.25
CA SER A 250 42.00 -6.46 -13.80
C SER A 250 41.18 -5.35 -14.48
N SER A 251 41.71 -4.68 -15.52
CA SER A 251 40.92 -3.72 -16.29
C SER A 251 39.96 -4.44 -17.24
N LEU A 252 38.90 -3.74 -17.64
CA LEU A 252 37.83 -4.29 -18.46
C LEU A 252 37.96 -3.78 -19.89
N ALA A 253 38.16 -4.69 -20.83
CA ALA A 253 38.13 -4.38 -22.26
C ALA A 253 36.71 -4.65 -22.80
N PRO A 254 35.98 -3.63 -23.31
CA PRO A 254 34.65 -3.84 -23.89
C PRO A 254 34.76 -4.69 -25.16
N LEU A 255 33.89 -5.69 -25.29
CA LEU A 255 33.89 -6.63 -26.41
C LEU A 255 32.75 -6.34 -27.38
N PHE A 256 31.52 -6.48 -26.91
CA PHE A 256 30.30 -6.26 -27.69
C PHE A 256 29.13 -5.88 -26.78
N LEU A 257 28.15 -5.20 -27.36
CA LEU A 257 26.91 -4.80 -26.70
C LEU A 257 25.74 -5.50 -27.38
N LEU A 258 24.91 -6.17 -26.60
CA LEU A 258 23.63 -6.72 -27.04
C LEU A 258 22.50 -5.93 -26.39
N SER A 259 21.41 -5.71 -27.10
CA SER A 259 20.18 -5.18 -26.52
C SER A 259 19.10 -6.23 -26.67
N LEU A 260 18.57 -6.70 -25.55
CA LEU A 260 17.53 -7.72 -25.50
C LEU A 260 16.19 -7.09 -25.22
N THR A 261 15.18 -7.56 -25.95
CA THR A 261 13.78 -7.22 -25.69
C THR A 261 12.95 -8.48 -25.57
N GLY A 262 12.03 -8.51 -24.61
CA GLY A 262 11.18 -9.68 -24.40
C GLY A 262 9.83 -9.28 -23.85
N ASN A 263 8.79 -10.05 -24.16
CA ASN A 263 7.52 -9.91 -23.46
C ASN A 263 7.62 -10.58 -22.10
N VAL A 264 7.21 -9.88 -21.05
CA VAL A 264 7.07 -10.42 -19.70
C VAL A 264 5.60 -10.31 -19.32
N SER A 265 5.02 -11.43 -18.90
CA SER A 265 3.71 -11.46 -18.25
C SER A 265 3.91 -11.46 -16.74
N ALA A 266 3.07 -10.73 -16.03
CA ALA A 266 3.10 -10.68 -14.57
C ALA A 266 1.80 -11.22 -13.99
N VAL A 267 1.90 -11.99 -12.91
CA VAL A 267 0.77 -12.34 -12.04
C VAL A 267 0.97 -11.63 -10.72
N ILE A 268 -0.07 -10.94 -10.25
CA ILE A 268 -0.07 -10.23 -8.96
C ILE A 268 -0.93 -10.99 -7.96
N ASP A 269 -0.47 -11.01 -6.73
CA ASP A 269 -1.14 -11.62 -5.58
C ASP A 269 -0.96 -10.70 -4.36
N VAL A 270 -1.74 -10.91 -3.30
CA VAL A 270 -1.62 -10.19 -2.03
C VAL A 270 -1.31 -11.18 -0.93
N ARG A 271 -0.17 -11.00 -0.27
CA ARG A 271 0.29 -11.87 0.82
C ARG A 271 0.65 -11.06 2.04
N SER A 272 -0.01 -11.33 3.17
CA SER A 272 0.25 -10.67 4.45
C SER A 272 0.23 -9.13 4.38
N GLY A 273 -0.69 -8.56 3.60
CA GLY A 273 -0.79 -7.11 3.41
C GLY A 273 0.21 -6.51 2.41
N HIS A 274 1.00 -7.33 1.72
CA HIS A 274 1.92 -6.89 0.67
C HIS A 274 1.44 -7.33 -0.71
N ILE A 275 1.61 -6.45 -1.70
CA ILE A 275 1.45 -6.80 -3.11
C ILE A 275 2.71 -7.56 -3.53
N VAL A 276 2.52 -8.78 -4.03
CA VAL A 276 3.61 -9.62 -4.57
C VAL A 276 3.35 -9.89 -6.05
N GLY A 277 4.43 -10.03 -6.81
CA GLY A 277 4.35 -10.30 -8.25
C GLY A 277 5.25 -11.47 -8.63
N ASN A 278 4.76 -12.31 -9.54
CA ASN A 278 5.58 -13.31 -10.22
C ASN A 278 5.69 -12.96 -11.70
N LEU A 279 6.90 -12.92 -12.23
CA LEU A 279 7.21 -12.59 -13.61
C LEU A 279 7.51 -13.86 -14.39
N THR A 280 6.80 -14.06 -15.50
CA THR A 280 7.11 -15.10 -16.48
C THR A 280 7.64 -14.44 -17.74
N VAL A 281 8.85 -14.81 -18.13
CA VAL A 281 9.49 -14.23 -19.30
C VAL A 281 9.19 -15.07 -20.53
N GLY A 282 8.74 -14.40 -21.59
CA GLY A 282 8.56 -14.99 -22.90
C GLY A 282 9.87 -15.11 -23.67
N ARG A 283 9.77 -15.29 -24.99
CA ARG A 283 10.96 -15.35 -25.86
C ARG A 283 11.65 -13.98 -25.92
N TYR A 284 12.97 -14.00 -25.74
CA TYR A 284 13.84 -12.86 -25.99
C TYR A 284 14.14 -12.70 -27.48
N ARG A 285 14.29 -11.45 -27.91
CA ARG A 285 14.77 -11.06 -29.23
C ARG A 285 15.95 -10.11 -29.07
#